data_AF-A0A259C8U2-F1
#
_entry.id   AF-A0A259C8U2-F1
#
_cell.length_a   1.000
_cell.length_b   1.000
_cell.length_c   1.000
_cell.angle_alpha   90.00
_cell.angle_beta   90.00
_cell.angle_gamma   90.00
#
_symmetry.space_group_name_H-M   'P 1'
#
loop_
_entity.id
_entity.type
_entity.pdbx_description
1 polymer ?
#
loop_
_entity_poly.entity_id
_entity_poly.type
_entity_poly.pdbx_seq_one_letter_code
_entity_poly.pdbx_strand_id
1 'polypeptide(L)'
;MGTLVAAISVTALLAACSNTPKLASEPMPKSGFLPNYSVLVPISTSASDTRIWRYRKAGVNPGTYTAVILDPIYLNQKATKEITPEAINQAKIALQDSMVSAVNSRGNIKIVTQPGPGVARISVGITGAESSTDSLQP
;
A
#
# COMPACT_ATOMS: atom_id res chain seq x y z
N MET A 1 -23.81 65.03 8.53
CA MET A 1 -23.21 64.56 7.26
C MET A 1 -21.76 64.21 7.59
N GLY A 2 -21.33 62.97 7.86
CA GLY A 2 -21.85 61.68 7.46
C GLY A 2 -21.02 61.14 6.30
N THR A 3 -19.84 60.58 6.57
CA THR A 3 -19.17 59.62 5.68
C THR A 3 -18.20 58.74 6.47
N LEU A 4 -18.57 57.46 6.53
CA LEU A 4 -17.86 56.33 7.10
C LEU A 4 -16.85 55.82 6.04
N VAL A 5 -15.55 55.81 6.31
CA VAL A 5 -14.57 55.18 5.42
C VAL A 5 -14.20 53.83 6.00
N ALA A 6 -14.79 52.78 5.41
CA ALA A 6 -14.48 51.39 5.70
C ALA A 6 -13.17 51.00 4.99
N ALA A 7 -12.15 50.63 5.77
CA ALA A 7 -10.91 50.06 5.24
C ALA A 7 -11.10 48.57 4.99
N ILE A 8 -10.97 48.17 3.72
CA ILE A 8 -11.17 46.81 3.21
C ILE A 8 -9.91 45.99 3.48
N SER A 9 -10.00 45.00 4.38
CA SER A 9 -8.96 44.00 4.61
C SER A 9 -8.94 43.01 3.44
N VAL A 10 -7.91 43.11 2.58
CA VAL A 10 -7.67 42.15 1.50
C VAL A 10 -6.91 40.95 2.08
N THR A 11 -7.63 39.92 2.51
CA THR A 11 -7.04 38.60 2.79
C THR A 11 -6.68 37.93 1.48
N ALA A 12 -5.39 37.92 1.14
CA ALA A 12 -4.86 37.10 0.07
C ALA A 12 -5.06 35.62 0.42
N LEU A 13 -6.08 35.01 -0.17
CA LEU A 13 -6.23 33.55 -0.20
C LEU A 13 -5.06 32.99 -1.00
N LEU A 14 -4.02 32.53 -0.30
CA LEU A 14 -3.02 31.62 -0.86
C LEU A 14 -3.72 30.30 -1.16
N ALA A 15 -4.39 30.22 -2.31
CA ALA A 15 -4.76 28.97 -2.93
C ALA A 15 -3.46 28.28 -3.35
N ALA A 16 -2.88 27.48 -2.45
CA ALA A 16 -1.84 26.55 -2.81
C ALA A 16 -2.44 25.58 -3.84
N CYS A 17 -2.01 25.69 -5.10
CA CYS A 17 -2.30 24.71 -6.13
C CYS A 17 -1.73 23.37 -5.67
N SER A 18 -2.56 22.56 -5.01
CA SER A 18 -2.19 21.25 -4.50
C SER A 18 -2.04 20.30 -5.69
N ASN A 19 -0.83 20.20 -6.24
CA ASN A 19 -0.44 19.15 -7.18
C ASN A 19 -0.22 17.81 -6.45
N THR A 20 -1.02 17.51 -5.43
CA THR A 20 -0.96 16.22 -4.74
C THR A 20 -1.37 15.17 -5.77
N PRO A 21 -0.50 14.20 -6.12
CA PRO A 21 -0.84 13.17 -7.08
C PRO A 21 -2.19 12.55 -6.71
N LYS A 22 -3.08 12.35 -7.69
CA LYS A 22 -4.43 11.81 -7.46
C LYS A 22 -4.40 10.56 -6.57
N LEU A 23 -3.44 9.70 -6.83
CA LEU A 23 -3.15 8.49 -6.08
C LEU A 23 -2.87 8.78 -4.58
N ALA A 24 -2.12 9.83 -4.26
CA ALA A 24 -1.82 10.21 -2.87
C ALA A 24 -3.01 10.83 -2.12
N SER A 25 -4.06 11.25 -2.83
CA SER A 25 -5.25 11.88 -2.24
C SER A 25 -6.41 10.90 -2.01
N GLU A 26 -6.40 9.73 -2.66
CA GLU A 26 -7.48 8.75 -2.55
C GLU A 26 -7.40 7.93 -1.25
N PRO A 27 -8.56 7.60 -0.63
CA PRO A 27 -8.59 6.79 0.57
C PRO A 27 -8.08 5.36 0.29
N MET A 28 -7.57 4.70 1.33
CA MET A 28 -7.13 3.30 1.23
C MET A 28 -8.30 2.39 0.80
N PRO A 29 -8.14 1.59 -0.26
CA PRO A 29 -9.19 0.67 -0.70
C PRO A 29 -9.40 -0.45 0.32
N LYS A 30 -10.68 -0.76 0.61
CA LYS A 30 -11.07 -1.85 1.52
C LYS A 30 -11.44 -3.10 0.72
N SER A 31 -10.46 -3.97 0.49
CA SER A 31 -10.63 -5.19 -0.34
C SER A 31 -11.36 -6.34 0.36
N GLY A 32 -11.57 -6.27 1.67
CA GLY A 32 -11.99 -7.40 2.49
C GLY A 32 -10.86 -8.32 2.97
N PHE A 33 -9.59 -8.00 2.64
CA PHE A 33 -8.41 -8.75 3.14
C PHE A 33 -8.26 -8.71 4.67
N LEU A 34 -8.51 -7.54 5.29
CA LEU A 34 -8.46 -7.38 6.74
C LEU A 34 -9.85 -7.11 7.32
N PRO A 35 -10.14 -7.60 8.55
CA PRO A 35 -11.37 -7.27 9.25
C PRO A 35 -11.38 -5.82 9.77
N ASN A 36 -10.21 -5.24 10.06
CA ASN A 36 -10.06 -3.87 10.53
C ASN A 36 -8.87 -3.20 9.83
N TYR A 37 -9.15 -2.17 9.04
CA TYR A 37 -8.15 -1.40 8.28
C TYR A 37 -7.55 -0.23 9.06
N SER A 38 -8.18 0.21 10.16
CA SER A 38 -7.72 1.37 10.93
C SER A 38 -6.39 1.15 11.65
N VAL A 39 -5.92 -0.10 11.71
CA VAL A 39 -4.61 -0.46 12.29
C VAL A 39 -3.46 -0.25 11.31
N LEU A 40 -3.75 -0.01 10.04
CA LEU A 40 -2.74 0.18 9.02
C LEU A 40 -2.27 1.63 8.98
N VAL A 41 -0.95 1.81 8.90
CA VAL A 41 -0.32 3.13 8.72
C VAL A 41 0.35 3.22 7.35
N PRO A 42 0.27 4.36 6.65
CA PRO A 42 0.97 4.55 5.39
C PRO A 42 2.49 4.51 5.62
N ILE A 43 3.23 3.96 4.67
CA ILE A 43 4.69 3.98 4.67
C ILE A 43 5.21 4.62 3.38
N SER A 44 6.34 5.31 3.47
CA SER A 44 7.01 5.85 2.30
C SER A 44 7.59 4.73 1.42
N THR A 45 7.58 4.96 0.12
CA THR A 45 8.20 4.11 -0.90
C THR A 45 8.87 4.99 -1.93
N SER A 46 9.92 4.48 -2.58
CA SER A 46 10.58 5.15 -3.69
C SER A 46 9.83 4.97 -5.02
N ALA A 47 8.87 4.04 -5.09
CA ALA A 47 8.03 3.82 -6.26
C ALA A 47 6.88 4.83 -6.28
N SER A 48 6.89 5.74 -7.26
CA SER A 48 5.96 6.89 -7.35
C SER A 48 4.50 6.51 -7.57
N ASP A 49 4.25 5.31 -8.10
CA ASP A 49 2.94 4.75 -8.43
C ASP A 49 2.44 3.73 -7.39
N THR A 50 3.16 3.58 -6.29
CA THR A 50 2.88 2.56 -5.28
C THR A 50 2.47 3.21 -3.97
N ARG A 51 1.41 2.71 -3.37
CA ARG A 51 1.00 3.06 -2.01
C ARG A 51 1.05 1.82 -1.14
N ILE A 52 1.71 1.93 0.01
CA ILE A 52 1.85 0.81 0.94
C ILE A 52 1.30 1.25 2.29
N TRP A 53 0.40 0.44 2.82
CA TRP A 53 -0.05 0.53 4.20
C TRP A 53 0.38 -0.71 4.96
N ARG A 54 0.94 -0.51 6.15
CA ARG A 54 1.55 -1.58 6.93
C ARG A 54 1.04 -1.54 8.35
N TYR A 55 0.70 -2.71 8.87
CA TYR A 55 0.50 -2.90 10.30
C TYR A 55 1.78 -3.45 10.93
N ARG A 56 2.12 -2.93 12.10
CA ARG A 56 3.11 -3.51 13.02
C ARG A 56 2.58 -3.34 14.43
N LYS A 57 2.68 -4.41 15.23
CA LYS A 57 2.35 -4.32 16.66
C LYS A 57 3.37 -3.39 17.35
N ALA A 58 2.87 -2.44 18.13
CA ALA A 58 3.73 -1.53 18.88
C ALA A 58 4.63 -2.29 19.88
N GLY A 59 5.84 -1.79 20.11
CA GLY A 59 6.81 -2.38 21.04
C GLY A 59 7.50 -3.66 20.54
N VAL A 60 7.21 -4.12 19.32
CA VAL A 60 7.87 -5.29 18.72
C VAL A 60 9.14 -4.85 17.98
N ASN A 61 10.28 -5.43 18.33
CA ASN A 61 11.54 -5.23 17.61
C ASN A 61 11.64 -6.22 16.42
N PRO A 62 11.64 -5.76 15.16
CA PRO A 62 11.77 -6.65 14.01
C PRO A 62 13.10 -7.43 13.98
N GLY A 63 14.16 -6.91 14.59
CA GLY A 63 15.49 -7.54 14.62
C GLY A 63 15.57 -8.81 15.47
N THR A 64 14.56 -9.10 16.30
CA THR A 64 14.52 -10.32 17.12
C THR A 64 13.97 -11.53 16.37
N TYR A 65 13.46 -11.34 15.15
CA TYR A 65 12.91 -12.42 14.34
C TYR A 65 13.96 -12.99 13.41
N THR A 66 14.14 -14.31 13.47
CA THR A 66 15.11 -15.06 12.66
C THR A 66 14.43 -15.97 11.64
N ALA A 67 13.11 -16.03 11.68
CA ALA A 67 12.32 -16.82 10.75
C ALA A 67 10.99 -16.13 10.41
N VAL A 68 10.43 -16.49 9.25
CA VAL A 68 9.16 -16.00 8.76
C VAL A 68 8.28 -17.12 8.23
N ILE A 69 6.98 -17.05 8.53
CA ILE A 69 5.94 -17.76 7.80
C ILE A 69 5.42 -16.79 6.74
N LEU A 70 5.38 -17.25 5.50
CA LEU A 70 4.82 -16.50 4.37
C LEU A 70 3.43 -17.04 4.06
N ASP A 71 2.39 -16.26 4.34
CA ASP A 71 1.06 -16.61 3.87
C ASP A 71 0.96 -16.39 2.35
N PRO A 72 0.12 -17.15 1.64
CA PRO A 72 -0.12 -16.93 0.22
C PRO A 72 -0.58 -15.50 -0.06
N ILE A 73 -0.09 -14.91 -1.15
CA ILE A 73 -0.52 -13.56 -1.55
C ILE A 73 -2.01 -13.54 -1.88
N TYR A 74 -2.71 -12.61 -1.25
CA TYR A 74 -4.06 -12.26 -1.61
C TYR A 74 -4.02 -11.19 -2.70
N LEU A 75 -4.68 -11.46 -3.83
CA LEU A 75 -4.83 -10.52 -4.94
C LEU A 75 -6.32 -10.25 -5.14
N ASN A 76 -6.74 -9.00 -4.90
CA ASN A 76 -8.11 -8.54 -5.08
C ASN A 76 -8.42 -8.22 -6.55
N GLN A 77 -8.19 -9.18 -7.44
CA GLN A 77 -8.48 -9.07 -8.86
C GLN A 77 -9.45 -10.17 -9.26
N LYS A 78 -10.56 -9.78 -9.88
CA LYS A 78 -11.51 -10.71 -10.50
C LYS A 78 -11.22 -10.82 -12.00
N ALA A 79 -11.55 -11.96 -12.57
CA ALA A 79 -11.47 -12.14 -14.01
C ALA A 79 -12.44 -11.16 -14.71
N THR A 80 -12.00 -10.61 -15.82
CA THR A 80 -12.78 -9.73 -16.71
C THR A 80 -12.66 -10.25 -18.14
N LYS A 81 -13.21 -9.53 -19.11
CA LYS A 81 -12.97 -9.86 -20.54
C LYS A 81 -11.50 -9.70 -20.95
N GLU A 82 -10.76 -8.86 -20.23
CA GLU A 82 -9.37 -8.50 -20.53
C GLU A 82 -8.37 -9.24 -19.64
N ILE A 83 -8.79 -9.61 -18.43
CA ILE A 83 -7.94 -10.29 -17.43
C ILE A 83 -8.49 -11.70 -17.23
N THR A 84 -7.75 -12.69 -17.73
CA THR A 84 -8.16 -14.10 -17.61
C THR A 84 -7.85 -14.66 -16.21
N PRO A 85 -8.54 -15.72 -15.77
CA PRO A 85 -8.21 -16.43 -14.54
C PRO A 85 -6.76 -16.95 -14.52
N GLU A 86 -6.24 -17.39 -15.67
CA GLU A 86 -4.88 -17.89 -15.82
C GLU A 86 -3.86 -16.77 -15.57
N ALA A 87 -4.10 -15.58 -16.12
CA ALA A 87 -3.26 -14.41 -15.89
C ALA A 87 -3.22 -14.03 -14.40
N ILE A 88 -4.38 -14.06 -13.72
CA ILE A 88 -4.47 -13.82 -12.27
C ILE A 88 -3.67 -14.87 -11.49
N ASN A 89 -3.75 -16.14 -11.88
CA ASN A 89 -3.02 -17.21 -11.21
C ASN A 89 -1.50 -17.09 -11.42
N GLN A 90 -1.06 -16.78 -12.65
CA GLN A 90 0.35 -16.55 -12.94
C GLN A 90 0.89 -15.33 -12.20
N ALA A 91 0.11 -14.26 -12.10
CA ALA A 91 0.48 -13.10 -11.30
C ALA A 91 0.67 -13.49 -9.81
N LYS A 92 -0.24 -14.28 -9.23
CA LYS A 92 -0.10 -14.77 -7.85
C LYS A 92 1.17 -15.58 -7.65
N ILE A 93 1.50 -16.48 -8.58
CA ILE A 93 2.73 -17.29 -8.54
C ILE A 93 3.96 -16.39 -8.59
N ALA A 94 4.04 -15.50 -9.57
CA ALA A 94 5.18 -14.59 -9.74
C ALA A 94 5.40 -13.67 -8.53
N LEU A 95 4.31 -13.17 -7.94
CA LEU A 95 4.36 -12.36 -6.72
C LEU A 95 4.81 -13.19 -5.51
N GLN A 96 4.33 -14.43 -5.39
CA GLN A 96 4.74 -15.34 -4.33
C GLN A 96 6.24 -15.65 -4.42
N ASP A 97 6.74 -15.95 -5.62
CA ASP A 97 8.16 -16.22 -5.89
C ASP A 97 9.03 -14.98 -5.60
N SER A 98 8.52 -13.79 -5.92
CA SER A 98 9.17 -12.52 -5.59
C SER A 98 9.28 -12.32 -4.08
N MET A 99 8.21 -12.65 -3.33
CA MET A 99 8.22 -12.56 -1.87
C MET A 99 9.23 -13.53 -1.24
N VAL A 100 9.27 -14.79 -1.73
CA VAL A 100 10.26 -15.79 -1.29
C VAL A 100 11.68 -15.32 -1.59
N SER A 101 11.92 -14.85 -2.82
CA SER A 101 13.21 -14.30 -3.25
C SER A 101 13.68 -13.13 -2.38
N ALA A 102 12.77 -12.20 -2.05
CA ALA A 102 13.07 -11.04 -1.21
C ALA A 102 13.40 -11.40 0.25
N VAL A 103 12.88 -12.51 0.77
CA VAL A 103 13.27 -13.03 2.08
C VAL A 103 14.64 -13.69 2.00
N ASN A 104 14.83 -14.57 1.02
CA ASN A 104 16.09 -15.29 0.82
C ASN A 104 17.27 -14.33 0.59
N SER A 105 17.06 -13.21 -0.12
CA SER A 105 18.09 -12.21 -0.37
C SER A 105 18.60 -11.50 0.89
N ARG A 106 17.89 -11.60 2.03
CA ARG A 106 18.38 -11.09 3.33
C ARG A 106 19.43 -12.02 3.96
N GLY A 107 19.48 -13.29 3.56
CA GLY A 107 20.49 -14.27 3.97
C GLY A 107 20.41 -14.77 5.42
N ASN A 108 19.78 -14.03 6.33
CA ASN A 108 19.73 -14.36 7.76
C ASN A 108 18.33 -14.72 8.30
N ILE A 109 17.32 -14.80 7.41
CA ILE A 109 15.94 -15.12 7.78
C ILE A 109 15.56 -16.47 7.16
N LYS A 110 15.07 -17.41 7.99
CA LYS A 110 14.58 -18.71 7.53
C LYS A 110 13.09 -18.64 7.17
N ILE A 111 12.69 -19.24 6.05
CA ILE A 111 11.26 -19.46 5.76
C ILE A 111 10.83 -20.76 6.46
N VAL A 112 9.78 -20.70 7.27
CA VAL A 112 9.26 -21.83 8.05
C VAL A 112 7.75 -21.96 7.87
N THR A 113 7.21 -23.14 8.18
CA THR A 113 5.77 -23.44 8.06
C THR A 113 5.05 -23.50 9.41
N GLN A 114 5.79 -23.58 10.51
CA GLN A 114 5.23 -23.69 11.86
C GLN A 114 5.55 -22.44 12.71
N PRO A 115 4.59 -21.96 13.53
CA PRO A 115 4.84 -20.91 14.51
C PRO A 115 5.86 -21.33 15.58
N GLY A 116 6.59 -20.35 16.14
CA GLY A 116 7.53 -20.58 17.22
C GLY A 116 8.22 -19.30 17.69
N PRO A 117 9.08 -19.37 18.73
CA PRO A 117 9.89 -18.24 19.17
C PRO A 117 10.73 -17.67 18.02
N GLY A 118 10.73 -16.34 17.85
CA GLY A 118 11.49 -15.67 16.79
C GLY A 118 10.90 -15.83 15.38
N VAL A 119 9.68 -16.36 15.24
CA VAL A 119 8.98 -16.48 13.95
C VAL A 119 7.97 -15.35 13.78
N ALA A 120 8.10 -14.56 12.72
CA ALA A 120 7.08 -13.59 12.30
C ALA A 120 6.18 -14.20 11.22
N ARG A 121 4.92 -13.76 11.12
CA ARG A 121 4.05 -14.09 9.98
C ARG A 121 3.89 -12.87 9.09
N ILE A 122 4.06 -13.06 7.79
CA ILE A 122 3.89 -12.03 6.77
C ILE A 122 2.69 -12.42 5.91
N SER A 123 1.70 -11.54 5.86
CA SER A 123 0.52 -11.67 5.02
C SER A 123 0.41 -10.42 4.15
N VAL A 124 0.32 -10.60 2.83
CA VAL A 124 0.30 -9.50 1.87
C VAL A 124 -0.99 -9.57 1.06
N GLY A 125 -1.73 -8.46 1.06
CA GLY A 125 -2.90 -8.26 0.22
C GLY A 125 -2.64 -7.14 -0.79
N ILE A 126 -2.73 -7.47 -2.07
CA ILE A 126 -2.72 -6.49 -3.17
C ILE A 126 -4.18 -6.15 -3.47
N THR A 127 -4.59 -4.95 -3.06
CA THR A 127 -5.99 -4.54 -3.00
C THR A 127 -6.48 -3.81 -4.25
N GLY A 128 -5.55 -3.41 -5.12
CA GLY A 128 -5.78 -2.89 -6.46
C GLY A 128 -4.43 -2.63 -7.16
N ALA A 129 -4.39 -2.83 -8.47
CA ALA A 129 -3.39 -2.26 -9.36
C ALA A 129 -4.17 -1.32 -10.28
N GLU A 130 -3.95 -0.02 -10.16
CA GLU A 130 -4.61 0.94 -11.04
C GLU A 130 -3.88 0.91 -12.39
N SER A 131 -4.59 0.55 -13.47
CA SER A 131 -4.17 0.98 -14.81
C SER A 131 -4.44 2.47 -14.88
N SER A 132 -3.44 3.29 -14.60
CA SER A 132 -3.54 4.71 -14.90
C SER A 132 -3.70 4.85 -16.42
N THR A 133 -4.85 5.33 -16.87
CA THR A 133 -5.08 5.73 -18.27
C THR A 133 -4.30 7.00 -18.65
N ASP A 134 -3.42 7.49 -17.77
CA ASP A 134 -2.68 8.74 -17.93
C ASP A 134 -1.60 8.68 -19.01
N SER A 135 -1.25 7.48 -19.50
CA SER A 135 -0.35 7.32 -20.65
C SER A 135 -1.00 7.64 -22.00
N LEU A 136 -2.27 8.08 -22.04
CA LEU A 136 -2.99 8.45 -23.27
C LEU A 136 -3.62 9.84 -23.18
N GLN A 137 -2.92 10.81 -22.61
CA GLN A 137 -3.22 12.22 -22.89
C GLN A 137 -2.53 12.62 -24.21
N PRO A 138 -3.25 13.20 -25.19
CA PRO A 138 -2.66 13.69 -26.44
C PRO A 138 -1.69 14.87 -26.22
#